data_AF-A0A2P8F2G1-F1
#
_entry.id   AF-A0A2P8F2G1-F1
#
_cell.length_a   1.000
_cell.length_b   1.000
_cell.length_c   1.000
_cell.angle_alpha   90.00
_cell.angle_beta   90.00
_cell.angle_gamma   90.00
#
_symmetry.space_group_name_H-M   'P 1'
#
loop_
_entity.id
_entity.type
_entity.pdbx_description
1 polymer ?
#
loop_
_entity_poly.entity_id
_entity_poly.type
_entity_poly.pdbx_seq_one_letter_code
_entity_poly.pdbx_strand_id
1 'polypeptide(L)'
;MKEIEFKNLRMIATSSDGVYRLEISIASGFVDFLVTIGLNQQDFEVIGKDEERAAFLHAALHRPFQRQKTALGEAEQRQYLDVILHGSESEVESFLTDKDHGAANGAISNMIRITCGREQSLMRQGNWFN
;
A
#
# COMPACT_ATOMS: atom_id res chain seq x y z
N MET A 1 -13.83 -3.51 -19.24
CA MET A 1 -12.99 -2.72 -18.33
C MET A 1 -13.68 -2.61 -16.98
N LYS A 2 -12.99 -2.91 -15.89
CA LYS A 2 -13.44 -2.64 -14.52
C LYS A 2 -12.46 -1.66 -13.86
N GLU A 3 -12.98 -0.79 -13.01
CA GLU A 3 -12.21 0.22 -12.30
C GLU A 3 -12.72 0.30 -10.85
N ILE A 4 -11.79 0.43 -9.91
CA ILE A 4 -12.06 0.62 -8.49
C ILE A 4 -11.26 1.84 -8.05
N GLU A 5 -11.96 2.92 -7.70
CA GLU A 5 -11.36 4.18 -7.24
C GLU A 5 -11.36 4.23 -5.71
N PHE A 6 -10.17 4.34 -5.11
CA PHE A 6 -9.99 4.53 -3.68
C PHE A 6 -9.77 6.02 -3.38
N LYS A 7 -10.86 6.78 -3.29
CA LYS A 7 -10.82 8.26 -3.20
C LYS A 7 -9.91 8.80 -2.09
N ASN A 8 -9.91 8.15 -0.92
CA ASN A 8 -9.11 8.56 0.23
C ASN A 8 -7.62 8.19 0.12
N LEU A 9 -7.27 7.30 -0.82
CA LEU A 9 -5.93 6.77 -1.02
C LEU A 9 -5.28 7.27 -2.31
N ARG A 10 -5.97 8.09 -3.12
CA ARG A 10 -5.51 8.54 -4.45
C ARG A 10 -4.96 7.39 -5.28
N MET A 11 -5.69 6.28 -5.27
CA MET A 11 -5.31 5.00 -5.84
C MET A 11 -6.45 4.48 -6.72
N ILE A 12 -6.12 3.90 -7.87
CA ILE A 12 -7.08 3.33 -8.81
C ILE A 12 -6.60 1.94 -9.20
N ALA A 13 -7.45 0.93 -9.04
CA ALA A 13 -7.21 -0.40 -9.58
C ALA A 13 -8.01 -0.58 -10.87
N THR A 14 -7.36 -1.02 -11.95
CA THR A 14 -8.00 -1.27 -13.25
C THR A 14 -7.84 -2.70 -13.73
N SER A 15 -8.82 -3.18 -14.49
CA SER A 15 -8.78 -4.45 -15.22
C SER A 15 -9.32 -4.26 -16.64
N SER A 16 -8.50 -4.60 -17.64
CA SER A 16 -8.90 -4.68 -19.05
C SER A 16 -8.17 -5.82 -19.74
N ASP A 17 -8.88 -6.63 -20.51
CA ASP A 17 -8.30 -7.66 -21.39
C ASP A 17 -7.33 -8.63 -20.67
N GLY A 18 -7.65 -9.00 -19.43
CA GLY A 18 -6.82 -9.88 -18.60
C GLY A 18 -5.59 -9.21 -17.97
N VAL A 19 -5.38 -7.92 -18.20
CA VAL A 19 -4.34 -7.11 -17.56
C VAL A 19 -4.93 -6.39 -16.36
N TYR A 20 -4.24 -6.49 -15.22
CA TYR A 20 -4.63 -5.86 -13.95
C TYR A 20 -3.53 -4.90 -13.50
N ARG A 21 -3.90 -3.71 -13.05
CA ARG A 21 -2.96 -2.67 -12.64
C ARG A 21 -3.45 -1.92 -11.43
N LEU A 22 -2.50 -1.45 -10.63
CA LEU A 22 -2.72 -0.49 -9.55
C LEU A 22 -1.98 0.79 -9.88
N GLU A 23 -2.69 1.90 -9.90
CA GLU A 23 -2.14 3.23 -10.10
C GLU A 23 -2.21 3.99 -8.78
N ILE A 24 -1.07 4.52 -8.33
CA ILE A 24 -0.96 5.22 -7.05
C ILE A 24 -0.35 6.59 -7.30
N SER A 25 -1.02 7.64 -6.85
CA SER A 25 -0.47 8.99 -6.89
C SER A 25 0.40 9.23 -5.65
N ILE A 26 1.70 9.40 -5.86
CA ILE A 26 2.68 9.61 -4.79
C ILE A 26 3.08 11.08 -4.73
N ALA A 27 2.89 11.68 -3.55
CA ALA A 27 3.27 13.06 -3.30
C ALA A 27 4.73 13.15 -2.83
N SER A 28 5.55 13.93 -3.53
CA SER A 28 6.94 14.24 -3.19
C SER A 28 7.17 15.76 -3.21
N GLY A 29 6.99 16.40 -2.06
CA GLY A 29 7.09 17.86 -1.94
C GLY A 29 5.94 18.54 -2.66
N PHE A 30 6.24 19.35 -3.68
CA PHE A 30 5.25 20.05 -4.51
C PHE A 30 4.87 19.30 -5.79
N VAL A 31 5.39 18.08 -5.97
CA VAL A 31 5.18 17.29 -7.18
C VAL A 31 4.47 15.99 -6.82
N ASP A 32 3.38 15.71 -7.53
CA ASP A 32 2.72 14.41 -7.54
C ASP A 32 3.15 13.63 -8.79
N PHE A 33 3.47 12.35 -8.65
CA PHE A 33 3.72 11.47 -9.80
C PHE A 33 2.95 10.16 -9.65
N LEU A 34 2.61 9.57 -10.79
CA LEU A 34 1.86 8.34 -10.88
C LEU A 34 2.81 7.13 -10.89
N VAL A 35 2.57 6.18 -10.01
CA VAL A 35 3.25 4.88 -10.01
C VAL A 35 2.25 3.82 -10.46
N THR A 36 2.63 3.03 -11.46
CA THR A 36 1.83 1.90 -11.95
C THR A 36 2.49 0.59 -11.54
N ILE A 37 1.73 -0.26 -10.85
CA ILE A 37 2.17 -1.57 -10.37
C ILE A 37 1.31 -2.64 -11.05
N GLY A 38 1.98 -3.70 -11.54
CA GLY A 38 1.28 -4.86 -12.10
C GLY A 38 0.58 -5.66 -11.01
N LEU A 39 -0.69 -5.95 -11.22
CA LEU A 39 -1.47 -6.86 -10.38
C LEU A 39 -1.71 -8.17 -11.12
N ASN A 40 -1.93 -9.24 -10.37
CA ASN A 40 -2.62 -10.42 -10.88
C ASN A 40 -4.13 -10.32 -10.56
N GLN A 41 -4.92 -11.29 -11.03
CA GLN A 41 -6.37 -11.31 -10.79
C GLN A 41 -6.71 -11.40 -9.29
N GLN A 42 -5.99 -12.21 -8.51
CA GLN A 42 -6.25 -12.40 -7.09
C GLN A 42 -5.97 -11.11 -6.31
N ASP A 43 -4.88 -10.40 -6.63
CA ASP A 43 -4.58 -9.09 -6.04
C ASP A 43 -5.73 -8.10 -6.26
N PHE A 44 -6.23 -8.04 -7.51
CA PHE A 44 -7.33 -7.16 -7.89
C PHE A 44 -8.63 -7.49 -7.14
N GLU A 45 -8.91 -8.77 -6.95
CA GLU A 45 -10.09 -9.23 -6.21
C GLU A 45 -9.99 -8.91 -4.71
N VAL A 46 -8.82 -9.08 -4.10
CA VAL A 46 -8.60 -8.79 -2.67
C VAL A 46 -8.65 -7.30 -2.41
N ILE A 47 -7.88 -6.51 -3.16
CA ILE A 47 -7.79 -5.05 -2.93
C ILE A 47 -9.16 -4.37 -3.14
N GLY A 48 -10.01 -4.92 -4.01
CA GLY A 48 -11.36 -4.43 -4.25
C GLY A 48 -12.39 -4.81 -3.18
N LYS A 49 -12.07 -5.73 -2.26
CA LYS A 49 -12.98 -6.20 -1.20
C LYS A 49 -12.52 -5.83 0.20
N ASP A 50 -11.21 -5.64 0.38
CA ASP A 50 -10.57 -5.36 1.65
C ASP A 50 -9.93 -3.96 1.60
N GLU A 51 -10.72 -2.95 1.98
CA GLU A 51 -10.30 -1.55 2.00
C GLU A 51 -9.16 -1.31 2.99
N GLU A 52 -9.06 -2.12 4.06
CA GLU A 52 -8.02 -1.99 5.06
C GLU A 52 -6.66 -2.43 4.50
N ARG A 53 -6.61 -3.58 3.83
CA ARG A 53 -5.40 -4.02 3.11
C ARG A 53 -5.02 -3.07 1.98
N ALA A 54 -6.01 -2.49 1.30
CA ALA A 54 -5.78 -1.45 0.29
C ALA A 54 -5.09 -0.22 0.91
N ALA A 55 -5.52 0.21 2.09
CA ALA A 55 -4.91 1.31 2.82
C ALA A 55 -3.47 0.99 3.26
N PHE A 56 -3.23 -0.21 3.81
CA PHE A 56 -1.88 -0.65 4.19
C PHE A 56 -0.93 -0.68 3.01
N LEU A 57 -1.38 -1.21 1.87
CA LEU A 57 -0.58 -1.27 0.66
C LEU A 57 -0.22 0.14 0.18
N HIS A 58 -1.20 1.06 0.13
CA HIS A 58 -0.96 2.46 -0.20
C HIS A 58 0.11 3.09 0.72
N ALA A 59 -0.05 2.96 2.04
CA ALA A 59 0.88 3.54 3.01
C ALA A 59 2.29 2.96 2.90
N ALA A 60 2.39 1.63 2.73
CA ALA A 60 3.67 0.93 2.66
C ALA A 60 4.45 1.26 1.37
N LEU A 61 3.75 1.50 0.26
CA LEU A 61 4.35 1.86 -1.02
C LEU A 61 4.68 3.35 -1.14
N HIS A 62 3.99 4.22 -0.40
CA HIS A 62 4.16 5.67 -0.55
C HIS A 62 5.59 6.14 -0.25
N ARG A 63 6.17 5.71 0.88
CA ARG A 63 7.52 6.16 1.29
C ARG A 63 8.63 5.68 0.34
N PRO A 64 8.69 4.41 -0.08
CA PRO A 64 9.67 3.95 -1.07
C PRO A 64 9.64 4.74 -2.37
N PHE A 65 8.46 4.98 -2.93
CA PHE A 65 8.36 5.71 -4.20
C PHE A 65 8.59 7.20 -4.07
N GLN A 66 8.28 7.81 -2.92
CA GLN A 66 8.49 9.25 -2.68
C GLN A 66 9.92 9.72 -2.98
N ARG A 67 10.93 8.84 -2.88
CA ARG A 67 12.31 9.13 -3.30
C ARG A 67 12.74 8.12 -4.35
N GLN A 68 13.16 8.58 -5.53
CA GLN A 68 13.64 7.70 -6.61
C GLN A 68 14.74 6.70 -6.17
N LYS A 69 15.63 7.10 -5.24
CA LYS A 69 16.69 6.23 -4.72
C LYS A 69 16.20 5.04 -3.89
N THR A 70 14.95 5.07 -3.44
CA THR A 70 14.32 4.01 -2.64
C THR A 70 13.16 3.36 -3.38
N ALA A 71 13.00 3.64 -4.67
CA ALA A 71 11.96 3.04 -5.48
C ALA A 71 12.14 1.52 -5.51
N LEU A 72 11.05 0.80 -5.24
CA LEU A 72 11.06 -0.66 -5.18
C LEU A 72 11.21 -1.23 -6.60
N GLY A 73 12.05 -2.24 -6.75
CA GLY A 73 12.08 -3.07 -7.96
C GLY A 73 10.84 -3.96 -8.07
N GLU A 74 10.60 -4.54 -9.24
CA GLU A 74 9.41 -5.39 -9.49
C GLU A 74 9.29 -6.56 -8.49
N ALA A 75 10.41 -7.19 -8.13
CA ALA A 75 10.42 -8.29 -7.16
C ALA A 75 10.03 -7.83 -5.75
N GLU A 76 10.46 -6.63 -5.34
CA GLU A 76 10.09 -6.06 -4.04
C GLU A 76 8.62 -5.62 -4.03
N GLN A 77 8.14 -5.00 -5.13
CA GLN A 77 6.72 -4.68 -5.28
C GLN A 77 5.86 -5.94 -5.15
N ARG A 78 6.27 -7.04 -5.79
CA ARG A 78 5.60 -8.33 -5.70
C ARG A 78 5.55 -8.85 -4.27
N GLN A 79 6.66 -8.78 -3.53
CA GLN A 79 6.70 -9.16 -2.12
C GLN A 79 5.71 -8.35 -1.27
N TYR A 80 5.62 -7.03 -1.50
CA TYR A 80 4.68 -6.17 -0.76
C TYR A 80 3.24 -6.58 -1.02
N LEU A 81 2.89 -6.84 -2.28
CA LEU A 81 1.56 -7.31 -2.64
C LEU A 81 1.25 -8.67 -2.02
N ASP A 82 2.19 -9.63 -2.12
CA ASP A 82 2.00 -10.99 -1.61
C ASP A 82 1.75 -11.00 -0.10
N VAL A 83 2.56 -10.26 0.66
CA VAL A 83 2.40 -10.19 2.12
C VAL A 83 1.15 -9.40 2.48
N ILE A 84 0.99 -8.16 1.99
CA ILE A 84 -0.06 -7.26 2.46
C ILE A 84 -1.45 -7.73 1.99
N LEU A 85 -1.60 -8.25 0.78
CA LEU A 85 -2.91 -8.67 0.27
C LEU A 85 -3.24 -10.11 0.68
N HIS A 86 -2.27 -11.02 0.73
CA HIS A 86 -2.56 -12.46 0.87
C HIS A 86 -2.01 -13.09 2.14
N GLY A 87 -1.12 -12.42 2.87
CA GLY A 87 -0.61 -12.90 4.15
C GLY A 87 -1.68 -12.92 5.25
N SER A 88 -1.49 -13.78 6.24
CA SER A 88 -2.26 -13.74 7.48
C SER A 88 -2.10 -12.39 8.19
N GLU A 89 -3.05 -12.02 9.06
CA GLU A 89 -2.98 -10.76 9.81
C GLU A 89 -1.64 -10.61 10.54
N SER A 90 -1.16 -11.67 11.22
CA SER A 90 0.12 -11.67 11.91
C SER A 90 1.32 -11.45 10.99
N GLU A 91 1.30 -12.00 9.77
CA GLU A 91 2.38 -11.80 8.80
C GLU A 91 2.40 -10.36 8.29
N VAL A 92 1.21 -9.80 8.01
CA VAL A 92 1.05 -8.40 7.60
C VAL A 92 1.50 -7.46 8.71
N GLU A 93 1.09 -7.71 9.95
CA GLU A 93 1.47 -6.91 11.12
C GLU A 93 2.97 -6.90 11.33
N SER A 94 3.61 -8.07 11.32
CA SER A 94 5.07 -8.18 11.45
C SER A 94 5.77 -7.41 10.33
N PHE A 95 5.33 -7.60 9.09
CA PHE A 95 5.92 -6.94 7.93
C PHE A 95 5.79 -5.41 7.99
N LEU A 96 4.57 -4.90 8.25
CA LEU A 96 4.32 -3.47 8.33
C LEU A 96 5.07 -2.83 9.50
N THR A 97 5.13 -3.50 10.64
CA THR A 97 5.89 -3.05 11.81
C THR A 97 7.37 -2.93 11.51
N ASP A 98 7.96 -3.94 10.86
CA ASP A 98 9.38 -3.91 10.47
C ASP A 98 9.67 -2.79 9.48
N LYS A 99 8.80 -2.58 8.48
CA LYS A 99 8.96 -1.50 7.51
C LYS A 99 8.76 -0.12 8.15
N ASP A 100 7.78 0.02 9.03
CA ASP A 100 7.43 1.27 9.71
C ASP A 100 8.54 1.68 10.69
N HIS A 101 9.03 0.77 11.51
CA HIS A 101 10.10 1.04 12.48
C HIS A 101 11.48 1.14 11.85
N GLY A 102 11.71 0.44 10.73
CA GLY A 102 12.97 0.49 10.01
C GLY A 102 13.18 1.82 9.29
N ALA A 103 13.37 1.75 7.98
CA ALA A 103 13.75 2.93 7.21
C ALA A 103 12.65 4.02 7.17
N ALA A 104 11.37 3.67 7.36
CA ALA A 104 10.26 4.63 7.32
C ALA A 104 10.12 5.46 8.60
N ASN A 105 10.66 5.00 9.74
CA ASN A 105 10.60 5.67 11.04
C ASN A 105 9.22 6.24 11.41
N GLY A 106 8.17 5.41 11.34
CA GLY A 106 6.80 5.78 11.68
C GLY A 106 6.00 6.42 10.54
N ALA A 107 6.58 6.57 9.34
CA ALA A 107 5.90 7.23 8.23
C ALA A 107 4.73 6.41 7.66
N ILE A 108 4.77 5.07 7.73
CA ILE A 108 3.70 4.20 7.20
C ILE A 108 2.49 4.30 8.13
N SER A 109 2.69 4.12 9.43
CA SER A 109 1.62 4.26 10.42
C SER A 109 1.05 5.68 10.46
N ASN A 110 1.89 6.71 10.26
CA ASN A 110 1.41 8.09 10.12
C ASN A 110 0.58 8.30 8.85
N MET A 111 0.93 7.65 7.74
CA MET A 111 0.14 7.75 6.51
C MET A 111 -1.26 7.16 6.73
N ILE A 112 -1.37 5.98 7.36
CA ILE A 112 -2.68 5.40 7.71
C ILE A 112 -3.48 6.32 8.63
N ARG A 113 -2.85 6.95 9.64
CA ARG A 113 -3.52 7.95 10.47
C ARG A 113 -4.09 9.11 9.63
N ILE A 114 -3.36 9.59 8.64
CA ILE A 114 -3.78 10.71 7.79
C ILE A 114 -4.90 10.30 6.82
N THR A 115 -4.79 9.14 6.17
CA THR A 115 -5.72 8.71 5.12
C THR A 115 -6.97 8.02 5.65
N CYS A 116 -6.85 7.34 6.80
CA CYS A 116 -7.91 6.49 7.36
C CYS A 116 -8.35 6.92 8.77
N GLY A 117 -7.70 7.91 9.40
CA GLY A 117 -8.08 8.41 10.72
C GLY A 117 -7.78 7.44 11.87
N ARG A 118 -6.96 6.41 11.66
CA ARG A 118 -6.66 5.39 12.68
C ARG A 118 -5.61 5.84 13.69
N GLU A 119 -5.64 5.24 14.87
CA GLU A 119 -4.70 5.51 15.96
C GLU A 119 -3.28 4.99 15.64
N GLN A 120 -2.35 5.92 15.43
CA GLN A 120 -0.96 5.58 15.09
C GLN A 120 -0.25 4.77 16.19
N SER A 121 -0.60 5.02 17.45
CA SER A 121 0.02 4.35 18.60
C SER A 121 -0.17 2.84 18.59
N LEU A 122 -1.33 2.35 18.14
CA LEU A 122 -1.63 0.92 18.03
C LEU A 122 -0.77 0.25 16.96
N MET A 123 -0.68 0.86 15.77
CA MET A 123 0.16 0.36 14.67
C MET A 123 1.64 0.36 15.05
N ARG A 124 2.11 1.39 15.77
CA ARG A 124 3.47 1.44 16.32
C ARG A 124 3.76 0.38 17.40
N GLN A 125 2.73 -0.24 17.95
CA GLN A 125 2.86 -1.39 18.87
C GLN A 125 2.74 -2.72 18.13
N GLY A 126 2.57 -2.70 16.80
CA GLY A 126 2.41 -3.87 15.95
C GLY A 126 0.97 -4.33 15.76
N ASN A 127 -0.02 -3.58 16.26
CA ASN A 127 -1.43 -3.93 16.10
C ASN A 127 -2.01 -3.17 14.91
N TRP A 128 -2.06 -3.81 13.74
CA TRP A 128 -2.53 -3.16 12.52
C TRP A 128 -3.98 -3.49 12.18
N PHE A 129 -4.58 -4.58 12.66
CA PHE A 129 -5.98 -4.92 12.35
C PHE A 129 -6.98 -4.56 13.48
N ASN A 130 -6.55 -3.80 14.50
CA ASN A 130 -7.36 -3.42 15.67
C ASN A 130 -8.23 -2.17 15.49
#